data_AF-A0A2V9PUS9-F1
#
_entry.id   AF-A0A2V9PUS9-F1
#
_cell.length_a   1.000
_cell.length_b   1.000
_cell.length_c   1.000
_cell.angle_alpha   90.00
_cell.angle_beta   90.00
_cell.angle_gamma   90.00
#
_symmetry.space_group_name_H-M   'P 1'
#
loop_
_entity.id
_entity.type
_entity.pdbx_description
1 polymer ?
#
loop_
_entity_poly.entity_id
_entity_poly.type
_entity_poly.pdbx_seq_one_letter_code
_entity_poly.pdbx_strand_id
1 'polypeptide(L)'
;MLRVGGFEEQFHGVYQLFEDQAFLLKVYVTAPIFVALQCWDKYRLHANSCCAVWNKRRHYDSARFFLLNWFVGYLRREGVQDESLSRGLHRAFWRYRHPAMFKIFRPAARTLRSVGTLLRQTSMARGDISEAQFFTSDLHVRP
;
A
#
# COMPACT_ATOMS: atom_id res chain seq x y z
N MET A 1 -19.05 8.52 2.09
CA MET A 1 -18.88 8.22 0.64
C MET A 1 -19.22 9.38 -0.28
N LEU A 2 -20.32 10.12 -0.07
CA LEU A 2 -20.73 11.23 -0.96
C LEU A 2 -19.66 12.32 -1.20
N ARG A 3 -18.78 12.59 -0.22
CA ARG A 3 -17.75 13.62 -0.32
C ARG A 3 -16.62 13.35 -1.32
N VAL A 4 -16.35 12.09 -1.69
CA VAL A 4 -15.21 11.72 -2.56
C VAL A 4 -15.62 11.35 -4.00
N GLY A 5 -16.90 11.52 -4.34
CA GLY A 5 -17.39 11.36 -5.71
C GLY A 5 -17.41 9.93 -6.27
N GLY A 6 -17.30 8.89 -5.43
CA GLY A 6 -17.40 7.50 -5.87
C GLY A 6 -16.17 7.00 -6.65
N PHE A 7 -16.33 5.99 -7.51
CA PHE A 7 -15.24 5.47 -8.34
C PHE A 7 -15.03 6.32 -9.60
N GLU A 8 -13.85 6.21 -10.20
CA GLU A 8 -13.46 6.98 -11.38
C GLU A 8 -13.65 6.13 -12.64
N GLU A 9 -14.59 6.52 -13.50
CA GLU A 9 -14.95 5.74 -14.69
C GLU A 9 -13.78 5.51 -15.65
N GLN A 10 -12.78 6.41 -15.66
CA GLN A 10 -11.57 6.29 -16.49
C GLN A 10 -10.72 5.05 -16.17
N PHE A 11 -10.91 4.44 -15.00
CA PHE A 11 -10.18 3.23 -14.60
C PHE A 11 -10.89 1.97 -15.13
N HIS A 12 -10.94 1.83 -16.45
CA HIS A 12 -11.47 0.65 -17.13
C HIS A 12 -10.40 -0.05 -17.97
N GLY A 13 -10.68 -1.25 -18.46
CA GLY A 13 -9.76 -2.02 -19.31
C GLY A 13 -8.40 -2.19 -18.64
N VAL A 14 -7.31 -1.76 -19.30
CA VAL A 14 -5.94 -1.87 -18.78
C VAL A 14 -5.68 -1.13 -17.47
N TYR A 15 -6.51 -0.14 -17.14
CA TYR A 15 -6.35 0.68 -15.94
C TYR A 15 -7.16 0.17 -14.75
N GLN A 16 -8.10 -0.75 -14.97
CA GLN A 16 -9.02 -1.25 -13.94
C GLN A 16 -8.31 -1.85 -12.72
N LEU A 17 -7.08 -2.36 -12.89
CA LEU A 17 -6.27 -2.88 -11.78
C LEU A 17 -6.07 -1.85 -10.64
N PHE A 18 -6.18 -0.56 -10.92
CA PHE A 18 -5.93 0.52 -9.97
C PHE A 18 -7.18 1.37 -9.66
N GLU A 19 -8.37 0.92 -10.05
CA GLU A 19 -9.64 1.60 -9.76
C GLU A 19 -9.87 1.78 -8.25
N ASP A 20 -9.66 0.71 -7.49
CA ASP A 20 -9.78 0.70 -6.02
C ASP A 20 -8.77 1.64 -5.36
N GLN A 21 -7.54 1.65 -5.84
CA GLN A 21 -6.49 2.54 -5.36
C GLN A 21 -6.78 4.01 -5.69
N ALA A 22 -7.35 4.32 -6.85
CA ALA A 22 -7.77 5.67 -7.16
C ALA A 22 -8.83 6.16 -6.15
N PHE A 23 -9.82 5.33 -5.85
CA PHE A 23 -10.83 5.63 -4.83
C PHE A 23 -10.21 5.83 -3.44
N LEU A 24 -9.35 4.91 -3.00
CA LEU A 24 -8.69 4.98 -1.69
C LEU A 24 -7.82 6.23 -1.56
N LEU A 25 -7.11 6.63 -2.61
CA LEU A 25 -6.32 7.87 -2.60
C LEU A 25 -7.19 9.11 -2.35
N LYS A 26 -8.41 9.16 -2.92
CA LYS A 26 -9.37 10.25 -2.62
C LYS A 26 -9.75 10.25 -1.14
N VAL A 27 -10.04 9.08 -0.59
CA VAL A 27 -10.38 8.92 0.84
C VAL A 27 -9.22 9.36 1.73
N TYR A 28 -7.99 8.93 1.44
CA TYR A 28 -6.80 9.26 2.24
C TYR A 28 -6.45 10.74 2.24
N VAL A 29 -6.77 11.45 1.15
CA VAL A 29 -6.57 12.90 1.07
C VAL A 29 -7.67 13.67 1.80
N THR A 30 -8.88 13.11 1.88
CA THR A 30 -10.07 13.84 2.35
C THR A 30 -10.42 13.57 3.81
N ALA A 31 -9.93 12.47 4.39
CA ALA A 31 -10.32 12.03 5.72
C ALA A 31 -9.13 11.51 6.54
N PRO A 32 -9.13 11.73 7.88
CA PRO A 32 -8.22 11.03 8.78
C PRO A 32 -8.39 9.52 8.68
N ILE A 33 -7.28 8.79 8.67
CA ILE A 33 -7.26 7.33 8.52
C ILE A 33 -6.78 6.70 9.81
N PHE A 34 -7.58 5.79 10.37
CA PHE A 34 -7.18 4.94 11.48
C PHE A 34 -6.49 3.68 10.95
N VAL A 35 -5.30 3.39 11.47
CA VAL A 35 -4.51 2.21 11.10
C VAL A 35 -4.52 1.23 12.27
N ALA A 36 -5.20 0.09 12.09
CA ALA A 36 -5.20 -1.00 13.07
C ALA A 36 -4.00 -1.92 12.88
N LEU A 37 -3.51 -2.53 13.98
CA LEU A 37 -2.42 -3.51 13.94
C LEU A 37 -2.94 -4.95 13.70
N GLN A 38 -4.24 -5.16 13.80
CA GLN A 38 -4.88 -6.46 13.60
C GLN A 38 -5.27 -6.64 12.13
N CYS A 39 -5.15 -7.88 11.63
CA CYS A 39 -5.59 -8.26 10.30
C CYS A 39 -6.96 -8.92 10.39
N TRP A 40 -7.99 -8.26 9.87
CA TRP A 40 -9.36 -8.79 9.82
C TRP A 40 -9.77 -9.23 8.41
N ASP A 41 -8.98 -8.89 7.40
CA ASP A 41 -9.29 -9.21 6.01
C ASP A 41 -8.84 -10.61 5.64
N LYS A 42 -9.81 -11.47 5.28
CA LYS A 42 -9.53 -12.75 4.61
C LYS A 42 -9.67 -12.57 3.11
N TYR A 43 -8.56 -12.31 2.43
CA TYR A 43 -8.55 -12.08 0.99
C TYR A 43 -8.73 -13.38 0.18
N ARG A 44 -9.65 -13.37 -0.79
CA ARG A 44 -9.90 -14.51 -1.68
C ARG A 44 -8.88 -14.51 -2.82
N LEU A 45 -7.99 -15.50 -2.85
CA LEU A 45 -7.05 -15.71 -3.95
C LEU A 45 -7.62 -16.70 -4.97
N HIS A 46 -7.69 -16.30 -6.24
CA HIS A 46 -8.05 -17.19 -7.34
C HIS A 46 -7.37 -16.76 -8.65
N ALA A 47 -7.22 -17.72 -9.58
CA ALA A 47 -6.48 -17.52 -10.83
C ALA A 47 -7.07 -16.42 -11.74
N ASN A 48 -8.37 -16.16 -11.59
CA ASN A 48 -9.11 -15.15 -12.35
C ASN A 48 -9.23 -13.80 -11.62
N SER A 49 -8.53 -13.61 -10.50
CA SER A 49 -8.51 -12.30 -9.82
C SER A 49 -7.84 -11.26 -10.72
N CYS A 50 -8.28 -9.99 -10.64
CA CYS A 50 -7.71 -8.90 -11.44
C CYS A 50 -6.17 -8.90 -11.31
N CYS A 51 -5.64 -8.95 -10.09
CA CYS A 51 -4.21 -8.99 -9.83
C CYS A 51 -3.50 -10.16 -10.52
N ALA A 52 -4.08 -11.38 -10.49
CA ALA A 52 -3.46 -12.55 -11.12
C ALA A 52 -3.46 -12.44 -12.66
N VAL A 53 -4.55 -11.96 -13.25
CA VAL A 53 -4.68 -11.80 -14.71
C VAL A 53 -3.76 -10.70 -15.21
N TRP A 54 -3.77 -9.52 -14.56
CA TRP A 54 -3.00 -8.36 -15.01
C TRP A 54 -1.49 -8.52 -14.84
N ASN A 55 -1.04 -9.23 -13.80
CA ASN A 55 0.38 -9.56 -13.65
C ASN A 55 0.91 -10.42 -14.80
N LYS A 56 0.11 -11.35 -15.32
CA LYS A 56 0.48 -12.18 -16.48
C LYS A 56 0.58 -11.37 -17.77
N ARG A 57 -0.27 -10.35 -17.93
CA ARG A 57 -0.36 -9.52 -19.14
C ARG A 57 0.65 -8.37 -19.21
N ARG A 58 1.53 -8.20 -18.21
CA ARG A 58 2.58 -7.16 -18.15
C ARG A 58 2.10 -5.70 -18.24
N HIS A 59 0.82 -5.42 -18.00
CA HIS A 59 0.28 -4.05 -18.01
C HIS A 59 0.34 -3.33 -16.65
N TYR A 60 0.89 -3.99 -15.62
CA TYR A 60 0.98 -3.40 -14.28
C TYR A 60 1.67 -2.04 -14.29
N ASP A 61 2.81 -1.93 -14.98
CA ASP A 61 3.62 -0.70 -14.97
C ASP A 61 2.94 0.44 -15.72
N SER A 62 2.30 0.17 -16.87
CA SER A 62 1.52 1.17 -17.61
C SER A 62 0.30 1.64 -16.81
N ALA A 63 -0.39 0.72 -16.16
CA ALA A 63 -1.58 1.04 -15.37
C ALA A 63 -1.23 1.83 -14.10
N ARG A 64 -0.11 1.48 -13.45
CA ARG A 64 0.39 2.22 -12.30
C ARG A 64 0.88 3.61 -12.69
N PHE A 65 1.54 3.75 -13.84
CA PHE A 65 1.94 5.06 -14.35
C PHE A 65 0.72 5.95 -14.64
N PHE A 66 -0.34 5.39 -15.22
CA PHE A 66 -1.62 6.09 -15.40
C PHE A 66 -2.20 6.58 -14.06
N LEU A 67 -2.31 5.69 -13.06
CA LEU A 67 -2.77 6.06 -11.71
C LEU A 67 -2.00 7.24 -11.13
N LEU A 68 -0.66 7.21 -11.21
CA LEU A 68 0.17 8.27 -10.63
C LEU A 68 -0.04 9.62 -11.32
N ASN A 69 -0.18 9.65 -12.65
CA ASN A 69 -0.48 10.88 -13.38
C ASN A 69 -1.89 11.39 -13.07
N TRP A 70 -2.88 10.49 -13.02
CA TRP A 70 -4.23 10.83 -12.60
C TRP A 70 -4.22 11.45 -11.19
N PHE A 71 -3.46 10.88 -10.25
CA PHE A 71 -3.41 11.36 -8.87
C PHE A 71 -2.75 12.73 -8.75
N VAL A 72 -1.69 13.02 -9.53
CA VAL A 72 -1.13 14.38 -9.63
C VAL A 72 -2.19 15.37 -10.11
N GLY A 73 -2.96 14.99 -11.13
CA GLY A 73 -4.07 15.81 -11.62
C GLY A 73 -5.17 16.03 -10.57
N TYR A 74 -5.52 14.97 -9.84
CA TYR A 74 -6.49 15.02 -8.74
C TYR A 74 -6.04 16.01 -7.65
N LEU A 75 -4.81 15.90 -7.15
CA LEU A 75 -4.29 16.80 -6.12
C LEU A 75 -4.29 18.27 -6.56
N ARG A 76 -3.96 18.54 -7.83
CA ARG A 76 -4.03 19.89 -8.38
C ARG A 76 -5.46 20.44 -8.41
N ARG A 77 -6.44 19.63 -8.78
CA ARG A 77 -7.86 20.03 -8.80
C ARG A 77 -8.40 20.30 -7.40
N GLU A 78 -8.02 19.47 -6.43
CA GLU A 78 -8.41 19.62 -5.02
C GLU A 78 -7.60 20.70 -4.29
N GLY A 79 -6.63 21.34 -4.94
CA GLY A 79 -5.79 22.38 -4.33
C GLY A 79 -4.87 21.87 -3.22
N VAL A 80 -4.59 20.56 -3.17
CA VAL A 80 -3.81 19.93 -2.11
C VAL A 80 -2.33 20.17 -2.34
N GLN A 81 -1.69 20.86 -1.40
CA GLN A 81 -0.25 21.15 -1.41
C GLN A 81 0.38 20.59 -0.14
N ASP A 82 1.02 19.42 -0.26
CA ASP A 82 1.74 18.77 0.83
C ASP A 82 3.10 18.28 0.33
N GLU A 83 4.17 18.70 1.02
CA GLU A 83 5.55 18.38 0.62
C GLU A 83 5.89 16.90 0.82
N SER A 84 5.34 16.26 1.86
CA SER A 84 5.56 14.83 2.10
C SER A 84 4.95 13.98 0.98
N LEU A 85 3.75 14.37 0.52
CA LEU A 85 3.05 13.76 -0.60
C LEU A 85 3.78 13.99 -1.92
N SER A 86 4.25 15.20 -2.15
CA SER A 86 5.09 15.55 -3.32
C SER A 86 6.36 14.69 -3.38
N ARG A 87 7.09 14.55 -2.26
CA ARG A 87 8.25 13.67 -2.17
C ARG A 87 7.89 12.20 -2.39
N GLY A 88 6.77 11.75 -1.84
CA GLY A 88 6.23 10.40 -2.07
C GLY A 88 5.96 10.11 -3.55
N LEU A 89 5.32 11.07 -4.24
CA LEU A 89 5.06 11.00 -5.67
C LEU A 89 6.36 10.97 -6.48
N HIS A 90 7.33 11.82 -6.18
CA HIS A 90 8.64 11.79 -6.86
C HIS A 90 9.32 10.43 -6.74
N ARG A 91 9.32 9.82 -5.54
CA ARG A 91 9.85 8.46 -5.34
C ARG A 91 9.05 7.42 -6.13
N ALA A 92 7.73 7.52 -6.15
CA ALA A 92 6.88 6.60 -6.89
C ALA A 92 7.10 6.69 -8.42
N PHE A 93 7.34 7.89 -8.93
CA PHE A 93 7.62 8.15 -10.35
C PHE A 93 9.04 7.77 -10.78
N TRP A 94 10.00 7.71 -9.85
CA TRP A 94 11.42 7.47 -10.15
C TRP A 94 11.66 6.31 -11.11
N ARG A 95 10.97 5.18 -10.87
CA ARG A 95 11.06 3.97 -11.69
C ARG A 95 10.67 4.19 -13.16
N TYR A 96 9.72 5.07 -13.44
CA TYR A 96 9.24 5.34 -14.80
C TYR A 96 10.03 6.45 -15.48
N ARG A 97 10.54 7.42 -14.72
CA ARG A 97 11.37 8.53 -15.23
C ARG A 97 12.81 8.09 -15.51
N HIS A 98 13.31 7.09 -14.79
CA HIS A 98 14.69 6.61 -14.91
C HIS A 98 14.76 5.08 -15.09
N PRO A 99 14.24 4.53 -16.20
CA PRO A 99 14.10 3.10 -16.41
C PRO A 99 15.44 2.35 -16.46
N ALA A 100 16.51 2.98 -16.94
CA ALA A 100 17.85 2.37 -16.97
C ALA A 100 18.46 2.24 -15.57
N MET A 101 18.45 3.32 -14.78
CA MET A 101 18.99 3.32 -13.41
C MET A 101 18.21 2.41 -12.48
N PHE A 102 16.88 2.33 -12.63
CA PHE A 102 16.06 1.42 -11.83
C PHE A 102 16.40 -0.06 -12.07
N LYS A 103 16.80 -0.45 -13.29
CA LYS A 103 17.21 -1.83 -13.59
C LYS A 103 18.54 -2.19 -12.93
N ILE A 104 19.48 -1.23 -12.88
CA ILE A 104 20.83 -1.41 -12.33
C ILE A 104 20.79 -1.48 -10.80
N PHE A 105 19.98 -0.64 -10.15
CA PHE A 105 19.90 -0.53 -8.69
C PHE A 105 18.73 -1.32 -8.08
N ARG A 106 18.25 -2.41 -8.71
CA ARG A 106 17.25 -3.27 -8.05
C ARG A 106 17.87 -3.82 -6.75
N PRO A 107 17.40 -3.45 -5.55
CA PRO A 107 17.85 -4.16 -4.37
C PRO A 107 17.39 -5.61 -4.53
N ALA A 108 18.28 -6.56 -4.25
CA ALA A 108 17.99 -7.99 -4.19
C ALA A 108 17.11 -8.31 -2.96
N ALA A 109 15.99 -7.59 -2.79
CA ALA A 109 15.07 -7.68 -1.67
C ALA A 109 14.19 -8.95 -1.69
N ARG A 110 14.70 -10.04 -2.28
CA ARG A 110 14.11 -11.38 -2.18
C ARG A 110 14.84 -12.27 -1.16
N THR A 111 16.04 -11.89 -0.70
CA THR A 111 16.85 -12.77 0.16
C THR A 111 16.71 -12.50 1.66
N LEU A 112 16.05 -11.40 2.08
CA LEU A 112 15.95 -11.02 3.51
C LEU A 112 14.61 -11.35 4.20
N ARG A 113 13.66 -12.01 3.52
CA ARG A 113 12.41 -12.48 4.19
C ARG A 113 12.56 -13.84 4.89
N SER A 114 13.70 -14.51 4.76
CA SER A 114 13.91 -15.83 5.35
C SER A 114 14.59 -15.81 6.73
N VAL A 115 15.05 -14.66 7.22
CA VAL A 115 15.71 -14.57 8.53
C VAL A 115 14.72 -14.25 9.66
N GLY A 116 13.70 -13.44 9.41
CA GLY A 116 12.69 -13.07 10.41
C GLY A 116 11.77 -14.22 10.86
N THR A 117 11.68 -15.28 10.07
CA THR A 117 10.82 -16.44 10.38
C THR A 117 11.51 -17.45 11.30
N LEU A 118 12.84 -17.49 11.32
CA LEU A 118 13.63 -18.40 12.17
C LEU A 118 13.73 -17.92 13.62
N LEU A 119 13.70 -16.60 13.86
CA LEU A 119 13.73 -16.02 15.20
C LEU A 119 12.38 -16.07 15.93
N ARG A 120 11.27 -16.36 15.24
CA ARG A 120 9.95 -16.59 15.87
C ARG A 120 9.76 -18.03 16.36
N GLN A 121 10.47 -19.00 15.80
CA GLN A 121 10.33 -20.42 16.20
C GLN A 121 11.16 -20.78 17.43
N THR A 122 12.28 -20.09 17.67
CA THR A 122 13.12 -20.37 18.86
C THR A 122 12.56 -19.78 20.15
N SER A 123 11.74 -18.72 20.09
CA SER A 123 11.05 -18.15 21.26
C SER A 123 9.83 -18.98 21.73
N MET A 124 9.31 -19.89 20.91
CA MET A 124 8.21 -20.79 21.27
C MET A 124 8.68 -22.19 21.73
N ALA A 125 9.98 -22.49 21.64
CA ALA A 125 10.53 -23.81 21.90
C ALA A 125 11.30 -23.94 23.24
N ARG A 126 11.42 -22.85 24.02
CA ARG A 126 11.83 -22.92 25.42
C ARG A 126 10.67 -22.45 26.27
N GLY A 127 9.88 -23.42 26.71
CA GLY A 127 8.93 -23.19 27.78
C GLY A 127 9.70 -22.79 29.03
N ASP A 128 9.57 -21.52 29.40
CA ASP A 128 9.66 -21.09 30.79
C ASP A 128 8.41 -20.26 31.08
N ILE A 129 7.52 -20.88 31.85
CA ILE A 129 6.36 -20.26 32.46
C ILE A 129 6.90 -19.46 33.65
N SER A 130 7.15 -18.16 33.48
CA SER A 130 6.90 -17.08 34.44
C SER A 130 7.49 -15.79 33.88
N GLU A 131 6.85 -14.67 34.22
CA GLU A 131 7.25 -13.29 33.85
C GLU A 131 6.90 -12.81 32.43
N ALA A 132 5.64 -12.40 32.26
CA ALA A 132 5.32 -11.15 31.55
C ALA A 132 3.96 -10.59 31.99
N GLN A 133 3.73 -10.53 33.31
CA GLN A 133 2.91 -9.46 33.88
C GLN A 133 3.74 -8.16 33.79
N PHE A 134 3.87 -7.55 32.61
CA PHE A 134 4.38 -6.17 32.49
C PHE A 134 4.12 -5.63 31.09
N PHE A 135 2.84 -5.36 30.77
CA PHE A 135 2.43 -4.17 30.00
C PHE A 135 0.90 -4.03 30.02
N THR A 136 0.34 -3.79 31.21
CA THR A 136 -1.05 -3.36 31.40
C THR A 136 -1.07 -2.19 32.37
N SER A 137 -0.72 -1.01 31.86
CA SER A 137 -0.83 0.33 32.50
C SER A 137 -0.08 1.25 31.52
N ASP A 138 -0.63 2.25 30.85
CA ASP A 138 -1.73 3.16 31.16
C ASP A 138 -2.27 3.73 29.86
N LEU A 139 -3.59 3.90 29.78
CA LEU A 139 -4.20 5.13 29.26
C LEU A 139 -5.68 5.09 29.66
N HIS A 140 -5.85 5.38 30.95
CA HIS A 140 -7.05 5.99 31.47
C HIS A 140 -7.21 7.35 30.78
N VAL A 141 -8.17 7.47 29.87
CA VAL A 141 -8.75 8.76 29.53
C VAL A 141 -10.26 8.58 29.57
N ARG A 142 -10.86 9.13 30.63
CA ARG A 142 -12.26 9.52 30.70
C ARG A 142 -12.29 10.97 31.19
N PRO A 143 -13.41 11.70 31.02
CA PRO A 143 -14.56 11.46 30.15
C PRO A 143 -14.60 12.40 28.94
#